data_AF-A0A0G0LG90-F1
#
_entry.id   AF-A0A0G0LG90-F1
#
_cell.length_a   1.000
_cell.length_b   1.000
_cell.length_c   1.000
_cell.angle_alpha   90.00
_cell.angle_beta   90.00
_cell.angle_gamma   90.00
#
_symmetry.space_group_name_H-M   'P 1'
#
loop_
_entity.id
_entity.type
_entity.pdbx_description
1 polymer ?
#
loop_
_entity_poly.entity_id
_entity_poly.type
_entity_poly.pdbx_seq_one_letter_code
_entity_poly.pdbx_strand_id
1 'polypeptide(L)'
;MSWWLNIIEYLKNSEDNSADGNVSVKKAITNALAESAVDLLYYIVGFFTALYFFIAAYLFFNGGGSYHDIAVRIFGSLSEPYLGSIGIYVILKEIRKRQLKTKSKHLGEYFVYSWLALFLTALVFIWLFPNYYFDELMGAITTIALASLVIYTGGLIHKP
;
A
#
# COMPACT_ATOMS: atom_id res chain seq x y z
N MET A 1 14.93 -15.51 -5.50
CA MET A 1 13.69 -14.95 -6.06
C MET A 1 14.04 -13.73 -6.91
N SER A 2 14.34 -13.95 -8.19
CA SER A 2 14.92 -12.97 -9.14
C SER A 2 13.90 -12.36 -10.11
N TRP A 3 12.61 -12.64 -9.96
CA TRP A 3 11.59 -12.21 -10.95
C TRP A 3 11.41 -10.68 -11.04
N TRP A 4 11.81 -9.93 -10.00
CA TRP A 4 11.68 -8.48 -9.93
C TRP A 4 12.78 -7.76 -10.72
N LEU A 5 13.98 -8.35 -10.78
CA LEU A 5 15.07 -7.83 -11.61
C LEU A 5 14.66 -7.86 -13.09
N ASN A 6 13.98 -8.92 -13.53
CA ASN A 6 13.48 -9.02 -14.89
C ASN A 6 12.46 -7.93 -15.24
N ILE A 7 11.61 -7.52 -14.30
CA ILE A 7 10.62 -6.46 -14.53
C ILE A 7 11.30 -5.09 -14.62
N ILE A 8 12.25 -4.81 -13.71
CA ILE A 8 13.01 -3.55 -13.72
C ILE A 8 13.89 -3.46 -14.96
N GLU A 9 14.52 -4.56 -15.36
CA GLU A 9 15.36 -4.65 -16.55
C GLU A 9 14.54 -4.53 -17.84
N TYR A 10 13.32 -5.10 -17.87
CA TYR A 10 12.39 -4.92 -18.98
C TYR A 10 11.94 -3.45 -19.12
N LEU A 11 11.62 -2.79 -17.99
CA LEU A 11 11.26 -1.37 -17.99
C LEU A 11 12.43 -0.48 -18.41
N LYS A 12 13.66 -0.78 -17.96
CA LYS A 12 14.87 -0.03 -18.30
C LYS A 12 15.28 -0.20 -19.78
N ASN A 13 15.21 -1.43 -20.31
CA ASN A 13 15.52 -1.71 -21.72
C ASN A 13 14.46 -1.16 -22.69
N SER A 14 13.25 -0.89 -22.22
CA SER A 14 12.20 -0.21 -23.00
C SER A 14 12.58 1.26 -23.32
N GLU A 15 13.22 1.92 -22.36
CA GLU A 15 13.55 3.35 -22.41
C GLU A 15 14.80 3.62 -23.28
N ASP A 16 15.84 2.78 -23.21
CA ASP A 16 17.08 2.96 -23.98
C ASP A 16 16.89 2.74 -25.50
N ASN A 17 15.89 1.95 -25.88
CA ASN A 17 15.53 1.66 -27.28
C ASN A 17 14.52 2.66 -27.86
N SER A 18 14.24 3.78 -27.18
CA SER A 18 13.34 4.84 -27.66
C SER A 18 14.02 5.85 -28.59
N ALA A 19 15.34 5.74 -28.79
CA ALA A 19 16.12 6.57 -29.71
C ALA A 19 16.01 6.14 -31.20
N ASP A 20 15.42 4.98 -31.50
CA ASP A 20 15.35 4.45 -32.87
C ASP A 20 13.90 4.44 -33.39
N GLY A 21 13.66 5.23 -34.43
CA GLY A 21 12.35 5.74 -34.88
C GLY A 21 11.42 4.74 -35.58
N ASN A 22 11.42 3.47 -35.20
CA ASN A 22 10.50 2.47 -35.76
C ASN A 22 9.67 1.80 -34.66
N VAL A 23 8.60 2.49 -34.23
CA VAL A 23 7.67 2.01 -33.20
C VAL A 23 6.88 0.82 -33.75
N SER A 24 7.42 -0.38 -33.55
CA SER A 24 6.74 -1.64 -33.84
C SER A 24 5.42 -1.69 -33.06
N VAL A 25 4.30 -1.87 -33.76
CA VAL A 25 2.94 -1.97 -33.20
C VAL A 25 2.85 -2.99 -32.07
N LYS A 26 3.67 -4.05 -32.10
CA LYS A 26 3.80 -5.01 -31.00
C LYS A 26 4.30 -4.37 -29.70
N LYS A 27 5.25 -3.43 -29.77
CA LYS A 27 5.82 -2.71 -28.62
C LYS A 27 4.81 -1.74 -28.00
N ALA A 28 3.98 -1.11 -28.84
CA ALA A 28 2.86 -0.26 -28.38
C ALA A 28 1.79 -1.08 -27.66
N ILE A 29 1.44 -2.27 -28.18
CA ILE A 29 0.47 -3.18 -27.55
C ILE A 29 1.00 -3.73 -26.23
N THR A 30 2.27 -4.14 -26.15
CA THR A 30 2.87 -4.63 -24.90
C THR A 30 2.96 -3.53 -23.85
N ASN A 31 3.29 -2.30 -24.24
CA ASN A 31 3.30 -1.15 -23.32
C ASN A 31 1.89 -0.81 -22.82
N ALA A 32 0.87 -0.84 -23.70
CA ALA A 32 -0.52 -0.62 -23.30
C ALA A 32 -1.05 -1.74 -22.36
N LEU A 33 -0.67 -3.00 -22.60
CA LEU A 33 -1.00 -4.12 -21.72
C LEU A 33 -0.29 -3.99 -20.36
N ALA A 34 0.99 -3.59 -20.36
CA ALA A 34 1.73 -3.38 -19.13
C ALA A 34 1.16 -2.22 -18.31
N GLU A 35 0.78 -1.11 -18.95
CA GLU A 35 0.13 0.02 -18.30
C GLU A 35 -1.23 -0.36 -17.72
N SER A 36 -2.05 -1.10 -18.49
CA SER A 36 -3.33 -1.64 -18.00
C SER A 36 -3.17 -2.64 -16.86
N ALA A 37 -2.13 -3.47 -16.87
CA ALA A 37 -1.85 -4.43 -15.81
C ALA A 37 -1.39 -3.74 -14.52
N VAL A 38 -0.56 -2.70 -14.63
CA VAL A 38 -0.11 -1.88 -13.49
C VAL A 38 -1.29 -1.10 -12.91
N ASP A 39 -2.17 -0.55 -13.74
CA ASP A 39 -3.40 0.12 -13.27
C ASP A 39 -4.34 -0.84 -12.54
N LEU A 40 -4.56 -2.04 -13.09
CA LEU A 40 -5.37 -3.07 -12.45
C LEU A 40 -4.77 -3.51 -11.11
N LEU A 41 -3.45 -3.73 -11.06
CA LEU A 41 -2.74 -4.05 -9.82
C LEU A 41 -2.93 -2.93 -8.79
N TYR A 42 -2.81 -1.67 -9.19
CA TYR A 42 -3.01 -0.51 -8.34
C TYR A 42 -4.43 -0.47 -7.75
N TYR A 43 -5.47 -0.71 -8.57
CA TYR A 43 -6.85 -0.78 -8.09
C TYR A 43 -7.08 -1.93 -7.11
N ILE A 44 -6.55 -3.12 -7.40
CA ILE A 44 -6.68 -4.28 -6.53
C ILE A 44 -6.00 -4.01 -5.18
N VAL A 45 -4.77 -3.50 -5.19
CA VAL A 45 -4.05 -3.14 -3.97
C VAL A 45 -4.85 -2.10 -3.18
N GLY A 46 -5.31 -1.02 -3.83
CA GLY A 46 -6.12 0.00 -3.17
C GLY A 46 -7.40 -0.56 -2.53
N PHE A 47 -8.09 -1.48 -3.19
CA PHE A 47 -9.27 -2.16 -2.65
C PHE A 47 -8.94 -3.00 -1.41
N PHE A 48 -7.93 -3.87 -1.49
CA PHE A 48 -7.52 -4.70 -0.36
C PHE A 48 -7.03 -3.86 0.82
N THR A 49 -6.33 -2.77 0.54
CA THR A 49 -5.89 -1.76 1.49
C THR A 49 -7.06 -1.11 2.23
N ALA A 50 -8.10 -0.68 1.52
CA ALA A 50 -9.29 -0.14 2.15
C ALA A 50 -10.03 -1.20 2.99
N LEU A 51 -10.20 -2.40 2.44
CA LEU A 51 -10.85 -3.52 3.12
C LEU A 51 -10.11 -3.89 4.42
N TYR A 52 -8.79 -3.96 4.38
CA TYR A 52 -7.96 -4.25 5.55
C TYR A 52 -8.12 -3.17 6.63
N PHE A 53 -8.15 -1.89 6.26
CA PHE A 53 -8.42 -0.78 7.18
C PHE A 53 -9.79 -0.91 7.86
N PHE A 54 -10.85 -1.19 7.10
CA PHE A 54 -12.19 -1.35 7.66
C PHE A 54 -12.30 -2.55 8.60
N ILE A 55 -11.64 -3.67 8.28
CA ILE A 55 -11.57 -4.84 9.17
C ILE A 55 -10.84 -4.47 10.46
N ALA A 56 -9.71 -3.77 10.38
CA ALA A 56 -8.95 -3.32 11.54
C ALA A 56 -9.81 -2.46 12.48
N ALA A 57 -10.48 -1.45 11.92
CA ALA A 57 -11.36 -0.57 12.66
C ALA A 57 -12.55 -1.34 13.26
N TYR A 58 -13.18 -2.23 12.50
CA TYR A 58 -14.30 -3.04 12.96
C TYR A 58 -13.89 -3.93 14.14
N LEU A 59 -12.78 -4.66 14.00
CA LEU A 59 -12.27 -5.55 15.05
C LEU A 59 -11.92 -4.74 16.32
N PHE A 60 -11.30 -3.58 16.17
CA PHE A 60 -10.91 -2.76 17.31
C PHE A 60 -12.14 -2.23 18.07
N PHE A 61 -13.12 -1.64 17.38
CA PHE A 61 -14.27 -1.03 18.04
C PHE A 61 -15.35 -2.01 18.48
N ASN A 62 -15.48 -3.18 17.84
CA ASN A 62 -16.52 -4.19 18.13
C ASN A 62 -15.94 -5.47 18.77
N GLY A 63 -14.78 -5.37 19.43
CA GLY A 63 -14.18 -6.51 20.14
C GLY A 63 -15.12 -7.06 21.22
N GLY A 64 -15.28 -8.39 21.27
CA GLY A 64 -16.11 -9.04 22.30
C GLY A 64 -16.93 -10.29 21.92
N GLY A 65 -16.60 -11.02 20.86
CA GLY A 65 -17.31 -12.26 20.45
C GLY A 65 -16.44 -13.52 20.52
N SER A 66 -17.05 -14.71 20.55
CA SER A 66 -16.32 -16.00 20.59
C SER A 66 -15.33 -16.23 19.44
N TYR A 67 -15.50 -15.56 18.30
CA TYR A 67 -14.62 -15.67 17.14
C TYR A 67 -13.62 -14.49 17.03
N HIS A 68 -13.63 -13.56 17.98
CA HIS A 68 -12.81 -12.35 17.93
C HIS A 68 -11.32 -12.68 17.91
N ASP A 69 -10.86 -13.54 18.81
CA ASP A 69 -9.44 -13.93 18.89
C ASP A 69 -8.93 -14.61 17.62
N ILE A 70 -9.77 -15.43 16.98
CA ILE A 70 -9.43 -16.10 15.71
C ILE A 70 -9.32 -15.04 14.60
N ALA A 71 -10.27 -14.11 14.54
CA ALA A 71 -10.25 -13.04 13.55
C ALA A 71 -9.03 -12.10 13.73
N VAL A 72 -8.67 -11.77 14.98
CA VAL A 72 -7.47 -10.97 15.29
C VAL A 72 -6.19 -11.69 14.86
N ARG A 73 -6.06 -12.99 15.09
CA ARG A 73 -4.89 -13.77 14.64
C ARG A 73 -4.77 -13.86 13.11
N ILE A 74 -5.90 -14.05 12.41
CA ILE A 74 -5.92 -14.04 10.94
C ILE A 74 -5.55 -12.64 10.42
N PHE A 75 -6.05 -11.60 11.07
CA PHE A 75 -5.72 -10.22 10.73
C PHE A 75 -4.22 -9.94 10.95
N GLY A 76 -3.67 -10.40 12.07
CA GLY A 76 -2.27 -10.29 12.42
C GLY A 76 -1.36 -10.98 11.39
N SER A 77 -1.69 -12.20 10.96
CA SER A 77 -0.91 -12.93 9.96
C SER A 77 -0.93 -12.26 8.57
N LEU A 78 -1.99 -11.52 8.26
CA LEU A 78 -2.09 -10.73 7.03
C LEU A 78 -1.35 -9.39 7.10
N SER A 79 -0.91 -8.94 8.27
CA SER A 79 -0.28 -7.62 8.44
C SER A 79 1.09 -7.50 7.75
N GLU A 80 1.92 -8.55 7.83
CA GLU A 80 3.22 -8.61 7.16
C GLU A 80 3.11 -8.60 5.62
N PRO A 81 2.35 -9.50 4.97
CA PRO A 81 2.21 -9.47 3.52
C PRO A 81 1.54 -8.17 3.04
N TYR A 82 0.65 -7.60 3.86
CA TYR A 82 0.04 -6.31 3.62
C TYR A 82 1.06 -5.16 3.61
N LEU A 83 1.93 -5.07 4.61
CA LEU A 83 3.03 -4.10 4.63
C LEU A 83 3.96 -4.24 3.43
N GLY A 84 4.28 -5.47 3.04
CA GLY A 84 5.04 -5.75 1.82
C GLY A 84 4.36 -5.19 0.57
N SER A 85 3.04 -5.38 0.44
CA SER A 85 2.25 -4.85 -0.68
C SER A 85 2.22 -3.32 -0.71
N ILE A 86 2.12 -2.64 0.44
CA ILE A 86 2.18 -1.17 0.53
C ILE A 86 3.55 -0.67 0.08
N GLY A 87 4.64 -1.34 0.49
CA GLY A 87 5.99 -1.00 0.06
C GLY A 87 6.15 -1.07 -1.46
N ILE A 88 5.68 -2.15 -2.08
CA ILE A 88 5.67 -2.32 -3.54
C ILE A 88 4.85 -1.22 -4.22
N TYR A 89 3.67 -0.91 -3.68
CA TYR A 89 2.80 0.13 -4.21
C TYR A 89 3.49 1.51 -4.24
N VAL A 90 4.26 1.85 -3.21
CA VAL A 90 5.00 3.13 -3.18
C VAL A 90 6.13 3.15 -4.20
N ILE A 91 6.83 2.03 -4.39
CA ILE A 91 7.86 1.92 -5.44
C ILE A 91 7.24 2.09 -6.83
N LEU A 92 6.13 1.39 -7.12
CA LEU A 92 5.42 1.51 -8.39
C LEU A 92 4.91 2.94 -8.63
N LYS A 93 4.38 3.57 -7.59
CA LYS A 93 3.95 4.97 -7.62
C LYS A 93 5.10 5.91 -7.96
N GLU A 94 6.27 5.72 -7.35
CA GLU A 94 7.45 6.56 -7.58
C GLU A 94 8.01 6.36 -9.00
N ILE A 95 8.02 5.12 -9.51
CA ILE A 95 8.37 4.82 -10.91
C ILE A 95 7.40 5.53 -11.86
N ARG A 96 6.08 5.43 -11.63
CA ARG A 96 5.04 6.07 -12.46
C ARG A 96 5.19 7.59 -12.48
N LYS A 97 5.46 8.20 -11.31
CA LYS A 97 5.65 9.66 -11.17
C LYS A 97 6.84 10.16 -11.99
N ARG A 98 7.94 9.39 -12.05
CA ARG A 98 9.14 9.74 -12.82
C ARG A 98 8.94 9.54 -14.33
N GLN A 99 8.29 8.44 -14.73
CA GLN A 99 8.12 8.06 -16.14
C GLN A 99 7.01 8.86 -16.85
N LEU A 100 5.86 9.07 -16.21
CA LEU A 100 4.65 9.50 -16.93
C LEU A 100 4.32 11.00 -16.80
N LYS A 101 5.10 11.80 -16.04
CA LYS A 101 4.90 13.26 -15.80
C LYS A 101 3.45 13.68 -15.51
N THR A 102 2.58 12.74 -15.16
CA THR A 102 1.16 12.98 -14.95
C THR A 102 0.96 13.38 -13.51
N LYS A 103 0.18 14.45 -13.26
CA LYS A 103 -0.27 14.81 -11.90
C LYS A 103 -1.08 13.64 -11.34
N SER A 104 -0.41 12.78 -10.61
CA SER A 104 -1.08 11.65 -10.00
C SER A 104 -2.04 12.18 -8.94
N LYS A 105 -3.34 11.93 -9.13
CA LYS A 105 -4.39 12.21 -8.17
C LYS A 105 -4.20 11.27 -6.98
N HIS A 106 -3.30 11.65 -6.07
CA HIS A 106 -2.81 10.79 -5.01
C HIS A 106 -3.82 10.67 -3.87
N LEU A 107 -4.53 9.53 -3.81
CA LEU A 107 -5.31 9.14 -2.63
C LEU A 107 -4.45 8.56 -1.50
N GLY A 108 -3.13 8.38 -1.73
CA GLY A 108 -2.21 7.82 -0.73
C GLY A 108 -2.01 8.71 0.51
N GLU A 109 -2.25 10.02 0.40
CA GLU A 109 -2.24 10.93 1.55
C GLU A 109 -3.41 10.63 2.49
N TYR A 110 -4.62 10.51 1.93
CA TYR A 110 -5.80 10.11 2.70
C TYR A 110 -5.59 8.77 3.40
N PHE A 111 -4.92 7.82 2.74
CA PHE A 111 -4.60 6.53 3.36
C PHE A 111 -3.75 6.68 4.63
N VAL A 112 -2.67 7.46 4.57
CA VAL A 112 -1.77 7.68 5.72
C VAL A 112 -2.51 8.41 6.83
N TYR A 113 -3.28 9.45 6.48
CA TYR A 113 -4.08 10.19 7.46
C TYR A 113 -5.15 9.31 8.11
N SER A 114 -5.80 8.42 7.36
CA SER A 114 -6.79 7.49 7.89
C SER A 114 -6.17 6.51 8.90
N TRP A 115 -5.01 5.94 8.60
CA TRP A 115 -4.31 5.06 9.55
C TRP A 115 -3.84 5.79 10.80
N LEU A 116 -3.33 7.01 10.65
CA LEU A 116 -2.95 7.85 11.79
C LEU A 116 -4.18 8.22 12.65
N ALA A 117 -5.30 8.57 12.02
CA ALA A 117 -6.54 8.86 12.73
C ALA A 117 -7.03 7.62 13.48
N LEU A 118 -7.01 6.44 12.87
CA LEU A 118 -7.36 5.18 13.53
C LEU A 118 -6.42 4.89 14.71
N PHE A 119 -5.11 5.06 14.54
CA PHE A 119 -4.14 4.86 15.61
C PHE A 119 -4.35 5.83 16.79
N LEU A 120 -4.54 7.12 16.52
CA LEU A 120 -4.78 8.12 17.56
C LEU A 120 -6.11 7.89 18.29
N THR A 121 -7.17 7.56 17.55
CA THR A 121 -8.47 7.23 18.17
C THR A 121 -8.36 5.95 19.00
N ALA A 122 -7.66 4.92 18.52
CA ALA A 122 -7.42 3.71 19.29
C ALA A 122 -6.64 3.98 20.59
N LEU A 123 -5.59 4.81 20.55
CA LEU A 123 -4.84 5.23 21.73
C LEU A 123 -5.72 5.97 22.76
N VAL A 124 -6.56 6.90 22.30
CA VAL A 124 -7.49 7.63 23.17
C VAL A 124 -8.47 6.66 23.82
N PHE A 125 -8.98 5.67 23.08
CA PHE A 125 -9.91 4.67 23.63
C PHE A 125 -9.25 3.78 24.67
N ILE A 126 -8.02 3.30 24.42
CA ILE A 126 -7.25 2.53 25.41
C ILE A 126 -7.00 3.34 26.69
N TRP A 127 -6.77 4.65 26.55
CA TRP A 127 -6.50 5.51 27.70
C TRP A 127 -7.75 5.83 28.53
N LEU A 128 -8.92 5.99 27.87
CA LEU A 128 -10.16 6.39 28.53
C LEU A 128 -11.01 5.22 29.01
N PHE A 129 -10.95 4.06 28.34
CA PHE A 129 -11.85 2.94 28.58
C PHE A 129 -11.08 1.68 29.00
N PRO A 130 -11.37 1.12 30.19
CA PRO A 130 -10.65 -0.04 30.72
C PRO A 130 -10.89 -1.34 29.95
N ASN A 131 -11.88 -1.36 29.05
CA ASN A 131 -12.20 -2.51 28.21
C ASN A 131 -11.28 -2.62 26.97
N TYR A 132 -10.50 -1.58 26.68
CA TYR A 132 -9.55 -1.55 25.56
C TYR A 132 -8.13 -1.68 26.11
N TYR A 133 -7.36 -2.58 25.54
CA TYR A 133 -5.99 -2.86 25.97
C TYR A 133 -5.06 -3.01 24.77
N PHE A 134 -3.76 -2.91 25.04
CA PHE A 134 -2.74 -3.06 24.02
C PHE A 134 -2.55 -4.56 23.70
N ASP A 135 -3.11 -5.00 22.59
CA ASP A 135 -3.11 -6.39 22.13
C ASP A 135 -2.42 -6.56 20.76
N GLU A 136 -2.53 -7.75 20.18
CA GLU A 136 -1.96 -8.07 18.86
C GLU A 136 -2.56 -7.17 17.75
N LEU A 137 -3.85 -6.85 17.84
CA LEU A 137 -4.53 -5.96 16.90
C LEU A 137 -3.99 -4.53 16.99
N MET A 138 -3.85 -4.00 18.19
CA MET A 138 -3.27 -2.67 18.42
C MET A 138 -1.80 -2.61 17.98
N GLY A 139 -1.04 -3.69 18.18
CA GLY A 139 0.31 -3.83 17.65
C GLY A 139 0.36 -3.73 16.13
N ALA A 140 -0.55 -4.40 15.43
CA ALA A 140 -0.68 -4.33 13.98
C ALA A 140 -1.08 -2.92 13.50
N ILE A 141 -2.08 -2.29 14.13
CA ILE A 141 -2.50 -0.91 13.81
C ILE A 141 -1.33 0.07 13.99
N THR A 142 -0.60 -0.04 15.09
CA THR A 142 0.57 0.80 15.38
C THR A 142 1.65 0.63 14.32
N THR A 143 1.98 -0.61 13.98
CA THR A 143 3.02 -0.93 13.00
C THR A 143 2.68 -0.37 11.63
N ILE A 144 1.43 -0.54 11.18
CA ILE A 144 0.97 -0.07 9.86
C ILE A 144 0.89 1.47 9.83
N ALA A 145 0.40 2.10 10.89
CA ALA A 145 0.34 3.56 10.98
C ALA A 145 1.75 4.18 10.94
N LEU A 146 2.70 3.64 11.71
CA LEU A 146 4.08 4.13 11.71
C LEU A 146 4.79 3.85 10.38
N ALA A 147 4.67 2.64 9.84
CA ALA A 147 5.26 2.28 8.56
C ALA A 147 4.71 3.16 7.43
N SER A 148 3.39 3.38 7.38
CA SER A 148 2.78 4.25 6.37
C SER A 148 3.25 5.71 6.51
N LEU A 149 3.43 6.21 7.73
CA LEU A 149 4.00 7.54 7.99
C LEU A 149 5.45 7.62 7.51
N VAL A 150 6.31 6.65 7.83
CA VAL A 150 7.72 6.60 7.39
C VAL A 150 7.81 6.53 5.86
N ILE A 151 6.99 5.71 5.23
CA ILE A 151 6.94 5.58 3.77
C ILE A 151 6.48 6.91 3.14
N TYR A 152 5.49 7.57 3.75
CA TYR A 152 5.00 8.87 3.27
C TYR A 152 6.05 9.97 3.40
N THR A 153 6.70 10.09 4.56
CA THR A 153 7.76 11.09 4.77
C THR A 153 8.94 10.83 3.85
N GLY A 154 9.35 9.57 3.67
CA GLY A 154 10.36 9.18 2.70
C GLY A 154 10.02 9.62 1.27
N GLY A 155 8.78 9.36 0.82
CA GLY A 155 8.30 9.81 -0.49
C GLY A 155 8.13 11.32 -0.63
N LEU A 156 7.92 12.05 0.46
CA LEU A 156 7.82 13.51 0.47
C LEU A 156 9.18 14.21 0.43
N ILE A 157 10.18 13.64 1.13
CA ILE A 157 11.57 14.14 1.14
C ILE A 157 12.22 13.93 -0.23
N HIS A 158 11.88 12.84 -0.93
CA HIS A 158 12.30 12.56 -2.30
C HIS A 158 11.44 13.29 -3.36
N LYS A 159 10.99 14.52 -3.09
CA LYS A 159 10.44 15.39 -4.13
C LYS A 159 11.60 15.87 -5.03
N PRO A 160 11.62 15.52 -6.34
CA PRO A 160 12.57 16.09 -7.28
C PRO A 160 12.32 17.59 -7.49
#